data_AF-A0A5R8WP55-F1
#
_entry.id   AF-A0A5R8WP55-F1
#
_cell.length_a   1.000
_cell.length_b   1.000
_cell.length_c   1.000
_cell.angle_alpha   90.00
_cell.angle_beta   90.00
_cell.angle_gamma   90.00
#
_symmetry.space_group_name_H-M   'P 1'
#
loop_
_entity.id
_entity.type
_entity.pdbx_description
1 polymer ?
#
loop_
_entity_poly.entity_id
_entity_poly.type
_entity_poly.pdbx_seq_one_letter_code
_entity_poly.pdbx_strand_id
1 'polypeptide(L)'
;MVRPLFTATLLLLLAAPLAEAQQTPAKTKVKTKRTAASATAAPSNSPAAPAEATLPAPPPGGPAGPAGPRPPHPGPGAPRAKGGAQALSNFSGTLTEYTAGNDEQVYDGFTLKTSAGTETVRFPRHLGRELMAAAKAGSNVSLTGFRDTDPEGRSALHLVSLTAGGQTVQATLPPPPPPTTPRTPEAASAQGTISRLDADPQGRTRAVLLNDGTILHLPPAAVEQLAEKLKVGARVAATGDLRPRPEGEVAIRPVRVLRTQTITLDGVQFLVR
;
A
#
# COMPACT_ATOMS: atom_id res chain seq x y z
N MET A 1 -14.16 12.13 51.24
CA MET A 1 -15.09 11.39 52.13
C MET A 1 -16.24 10.90 51.25
N VAL A 2 -16.62 9.63 51.18
CA VAL A 2 -16.12 8.37 51.81
C VAL A 2 -16.16 7.23 50.77
N ARG A 3 -15.33 6.19 50.91
CA ARG A 3 -15.44 4.89 50.19
C ARG A 3 -15.89 3.80 51.17
N PRO A 4 -16.72 2.85 50.73
CA PRO A 4 -16.44 1.42 50.89
C PRO A 4 -16.14 0.84 49.49
N LEU A 5 -15.13 0.01 49.24
CA LEU A 5 -14.56 -1.11 50.01
C LEU A 5 -15.55 -2.28 50.15
N PHE A 6 -15.43 -3.25 49.24
CA PHE A 6 -15.87 -4.63 49.45
C PHE A 6 -14.69 -5.54 49.14
N THR A 7 -14.46 -6.52 50.00
CA THR A 7 -13.28 -7.40 49.97
C THR A 7 -13.73 -8.83 49.77
N ALA A 8 -13.13 -9.55 48.83
CA ALA A 8 -13.32 -10.99 48.65
C ALA A 8 -11.98 -11.63 48.26
N THR A 9 -11.56 -12.63 49.03
CA THR A 9 -10.22 -13.25 48.93
C THR A 9 -10.35 -14.77 48.98
N LEU A 10 -9.97 -15.45 47.90
CA LEU A 10 -9.71 -16.90 47.89
C LEU A 10 -9.04 -17.28 46.54
N LEU A 11 -8.15 -18.25 46.41
CA LEU A 11 -7.01 -18.76 47.18
C LEU A 11 -6.35 -19.76 46.22
N LEU A 12 -5.06 -19.53 45.96
CA LEU A 12 -4.03 -20.42 45.41
C LEU A 12 -4.33 -21.94 45.28
N LEU A 13 -3.89 -22.56 44.18
CA LEU A 13 -3.33 -23.93 44.21
C LEU A 13 -2.14 -24.06 43.23
N LEU A 14 -1.19 -24.95 43.55
CA LEU A 14 0.03 -25.22 42.75
C LEU A 14 -0.15 -26.49 41.90
N ALA A 15 0.48 -26.55 40.72
CA ALA A 15 1.26 -27.72 40.27
C ALA A 15 2.04 -27.46 38.95
N ALA A 16 3.29 -27.92 38.94
CA ALA A 16 4.04 -28.38 37.77
C ALA A 16 4.79 -29.67 38.23
N PRO A 17 5.16 -30.63 37.37
CA PRO A 17 6.32 -30.43 36.49
C PRO A 17 6.30 -31.22 35.15
N LEU A 18 7.43 -31.11 34.43
CA LEU A 18 8.02 -32.03 33.45
C LEU A 18 7.11 -33.00 32.65
N ALA A 19 7.16 -32.87 31.32
CA ALA A 19 7.10 -33.99 30.38
C ALA A 19 8.37 -33.93 29.51
N GLU A 20 9.16 -35.02 29.50
CA GLU A 20 10.50 -35.04 28.92
C GLU A 20 10.53 -35.76 27.57
N ALA A 21 11.12 -35.13 26.55
CA ALA A 21 11.24 -35.68 25.20
C ALA A 21 12.59 -35.29 24.56
N GLN A 22 13.68 -35.81 25.13
CA GLN A 22 14.98 -35.77 24.44
C GLN A 22 14.97 -36.70 23.23
N GLN A 23 15.45 -36.22 22.07
CA GLN A 23 16.38 -36.99 21.24
C GLN A 23 17.11 -36.10 20.23
N THR A 24 18.43 -36.24 20.17
CA THR A 24 19.33 -35.50 19.27
C THR A 24 20.05 -36.49 18.33
N PRO A 25 21.09 -36.17 17.53
CA PRO A 25 21.00 -36.38 16.09
C PRO A 25 21.80 -37.60 15.59
N ALA A 26 21.11 -38.58 15.00
CA ALA A 26 21.73 -39.75 14.38
C ALA A 26 22.33 -39.43 12.99
N LYS A 27 23.65 -39.51 12.88
CA LYS A 27 24.38 -39.42 11.61
C LYS A 27 24.40 -40.78 10.90
N THR A 28 23.94 -40.86 9.65
CA THR A 28 24.22 -42.01 8.79
C THR A 28 24.96 -41.58 7.53
N LYS A 29 26.27 -41.87 7.48
CA LYS A 29 27.05 -41.87 6.24
C LYS A 29 26.96 -43.27 5.63
N VAL A 30 26.72 -43.37 4.33
CA VAL A 30 27.07 -44.55 3.52
C VAL A 30 28.15 -44.14 2.51
N LYS A 31 29.20 -44.96 2.36
CA LYS A 31 30.39 -44.61 1.56
C LYS A 31 31.01 -45.84 0.88
N THR A 32 30.97 -45.83 -0.45
CA THR A 32 31.54 -46.82 -1.38
C THR A 32 32.06 -45.98 -2.57
N LYS A 33 33.35 -45.76 -2.89
CA LYS A 33 34.64 -46.50 -2.74
C LYS A 33 34.56 -47.87 -3.43
N ARG A 34 35.27 -48.19 -4.52
CA ARG A 34 36.68 -48.06 -4.99
C ARG A 34 36.65 -48.10 -6.57
N THR A 35 37.61 -47.81 -7.47
CA THR A 35 38.97 -47.19 -7.64
C THR A 35 39.17 -47.06 -9.19
N ALA A 36 40.14 -46.40 -9.85
CA ALA A 36 41.29 -45.50 -9.58
C ALA A 36 41.38 -44.56 -10.83
N ALA A 37 42.45 -43.94 -11.35
CA ALA A 37 43.87 -43.63 -11.04
C ALA A 37 44.18 -42.31 -11.82
N SER A 38 44.84 -41.27 -11.32
CA SER A 38 46.23 -41.10 -10.85
C SER A 38 47.31 -40.94 -11.95
N ALA A 39 47.47 -39.72 -12.48
CA ALA A 39 48.74 -39.10 -12.94
C ALA A 39 48.47 -37.65 -13.44
N THR A 40 49.36 -36.65 -13.38
CA THR A 40 50.57 -36.40 -12.56
C THR A 40 50.90 -34.89 -12.63
N ALA A 41 51.37 -34.30 -11.51
CA ALA A 41 52.09 -33.03 -11.34
C ALA A 41 51.61 -31.72 -12.04
N ALA A 42 51.53 -30.63 -11.26
CA ALA A 42 51.68 -29.25 -11.74
C ALA A 42 53.19 -28.90 -11.89
N PRO A 43 53.54 -27.76 -12.53
CA PRO A 43 53.79 -26.58 -11.70
C PRO A 43 53.38 -25.21 -12.30
N SER A 44 53.20 -24.25 -11.39
CA SER A 44 53.48 -22.80 -11.46
C SER A 44 53.55 -22.06 -12.81
N ASN A 45 52.66 -21.06 -13.00
CA ASN A 45 53.05 -19.64 -12.83
C ASN A 45 51.88 -18.65 -13.02
N SER A 46 51.92 -17.55 -12.25
CA SER A 46 51.30 -16.25 -12.53
C SER A 46 52.34 -15.33 -13.23
N PRO A 47 52.05 -14.11 -13.76
CA PRO A 47 50.82 -13.31 -13.60
C PRO A 47 50.35 -12.58 -14.89
N ALA A 48 49.49 -11.58 -14.68
CA ALA A 48 49.26 -10.39 -15.51
C ALA A 48 48.36 -10.47 -16.77
N ALA A 49 47.69 -9.34 -17.00
CA ALA A 49 47.00 -8.87 -18.21
C ALA A 49 47.57 -7.45 -18.51
N PRO A 50 47.19 -6.74 -19.59
CA PRO A 50 46.28 -7.08 -20.69
C PRO A 50 46.91 -6.93 -22.10
N ALA A 51 46.19 -7.33 -23.15
CA ALA A 51 46.49 -6.99 -24.55
C ALA A 51 45.22 -7.03 -25.43
N GLU A 52 45.27 -6.37 -26.58
CA GLU A 52 44.12 -6.12 -27.48
C GLU A 52 43.95 -7.14 -28.64
N ALA A 53 42.82 -7.00 -29.34
CA ALA A 53 42.56 -7.38 -30.73
C ALA A 53 42.60 -8.87 -31.15
N THR A 54 41.41 -9.41 -31.48
CA THR A 54 40.99 -9.61 -32.90
C THR A 54 39.57 -10.17 -32.97
N LEU A 55 38.71 -9.60 -33.82
CA LEU A 55 37.39 -10.17 -34.17
C LEU A 55 37.51 -10.98 -35.48
N PRO A 56 37.02 -12.24 -35.54
CA PRO A 56 36.87 -12.97 -36.79
C PRO A 56 35.74 -12.38 -37.65
N ALA A 57 35.95 -12.30 -38.97
CA ALA A 57 34.96 -11.79 -39.92
C ALA A 57 33.89 -12.84 -40.28
N PRO A 58 32.66 -12.43 -40.65
CA PRO A 58 31.60 -13.33 -41.10
C PRO A 58 31.80 -13.80 -42.57
N PRO A 59 31.33 -15.01 -42.93
CA PRO A 59 31.37 -15.51 -44.30
C PRO A 59 30.31 -14.84 -45.21
N PRO A 60 30.51 -14.86 -46.55
CA PRO A 60 29.59 -14.23 -47.51
C PRO A 60 28.27 -14.99 -47.67
N GLY A 61 27.22 -14.27 -48.10
CA GLY A 61 25.84 -14.77 -48.13
C GLY A 61 25.46 -15.65 -49.33
N GLY A 62 24.47 -16.51 -49.12
CA GLY A 62 23.73 -17.24 -50.16
C GLY A 62 22.33 -16.65 -50.42
N PRO A 63 21.62 -17.09 -51.47
CA PRO A 63 20.37 -16.48 -51.93
C PRO A 63 19.18 -16.72 -51.00
N ALA A 64 18.19 -15.82 -51.06
CA ALA A 64 17.00 -15.85 -50.20
C ALA A 64 16.02 -16.98 -50.57
N GLY A 65 15.63 -17.78 -49.58
CA GLY A 65 14.46 -18.65 -49.65
C GLY A 65 13.15 -17.89 -49.39
N PRO A 66 11.98 -18.45 -49.78
CA PRO A 66 10.69 -17.79 -49.62
C PRO A 66 10.32 -17.60 -48.14
N ALA A 67 9.70 -16.46 -47.82
CA ALA A 67 9.34 -16.10 -46.46
C ALA A 67 8.17 -16.95 -45.93
N GLY A 68 8.46 -17.83 -44.96
CA GLY A 68 7.44 -18.41 -44.10
C GLY A 68 6.75 -17.32 -43.26
N PRO A 69 5.46 -17.49 -42.89
CA PRO A 69 4.73 -16.48 -42.14
C PRO A 69 5.36 -16.26 -40.76
N ARG A 70 5.91 -15.05 -40.56
CA ARG A 70 6.52 -14.63 -39.30
C ARG A 70 5.44 -14.58 -38.21
N PRO A 71 5.64 -15.16 -37.01
CA PRO A 71 4.65 -15.05 -35.94
C PRO A 71 4.43 -13.57 -35.58
N PRO A 72 3.18 -13.16 -35.29
CA PRO A 72 2.85 -11.76 -35.03
C PRO A 72 3.55 -11.29 -33.75
N HIS A 73 4.43 -10.29 -33.90
CA HIS A 73 4.97 -9.58 -32.74
C HIS A 73 3.83 -8.76 -32.09
N PRO A 74 3.64 -8.83 -30.76
CA PRO A 74 2.74 -7.92 -30.06
C PRO A 74 3.28 -6.49 -30.17
N GLY A 75 2.63 -5.66 -31.00
CA GLY A 75 2.98 -4.25 -31.15
C GLY A 75 2.63 -3.44 -29.90
N PRO A 76 3.50 -2.53 -29.41
CA PRO A 76 3.19 -1.67 -28.29
C PRO A 76 2.20 -0.58 -28.73
N GLY A 77 0.90 -0.78 -28.49
CA GLY A 77 -0.11 0.22 -28.86
C GLY A 77 -1.57 -0.24 -28.99
N ALA A 78 -1.97 -1.34 -28.36
CA ALA A 78 -3.40 -1.70 -28.30
C ALA A 78 -4.13 -0.77 -27.30
N PRO A 79 -5.06 0.11 -27.73
CA PRO A 79 -5.82 0.93 -26.79
C PRO A 79 -6.77 0.02 -25.98
N ARG A 80 -6.65 0.06 -24.65
CA ARG A 80 -7.56 -0.68 -23.76
C ARG A 80 -9.01 -0.25 -24.01
N ALA A 81 -9.84 -1.19 -24.45
CA ALA A 81 -11.27 -0.97 -24.62
C ALA A 81 -11.92 -0.61 -23.28
N LYS A 82 -12.60 0.54 -23.21
CA LYS A 82 -13.43 0.90 -22.05
C LYS A 82 -14.68 0.03 -22.05
N GLY A 83 -14.71 -0.98 -21.18
CA GLY A 83 -15.77 -1.99 -21.12
C GLY A 83 -15.35 -3.34 -21.70
N GLY A 84 -14.40 -4.01 -21.04
CA GLY A 84 -14.09 -5.42 -21.26
C GLY A 84 -14.51 -6.27 -20.07
N ALA A 85 -14.84 -7.55 -20.29
CA ALA A 85 -15.03 -8.51 -19.20
C ALA A 85 -13.67 -8.81 -18.56
N GLN A 86 -13.43 -8.26 -17.37
CA GLN A 86 -12.17 -8.41 -16.66
C GLN A 86 -12.17 -9.73 -15.89
N ALA A 87 -11.11 -10.53 -16.01
CA ALA A 87 -11.05 -11.84 -15.36
C ALA A 87 -10.88 -11.69 -13.85
N LEU A 88 -11.82 -12.27 -13.09
CA LEU A 88 -11.70 -12.40 -11.64
C LEU A 88 -10.81 -13.60 -11.32
N SER A 89 -9.83 -13.39 -10.45
CA SER A 89 -8.94 -14.42 -9.93
C SER A 89 -9.10 -14.54 -8.41
N ASN A 90 -9.02 -15.77 -7.91
CA ASN A 90 -9.05 -16.06 -6.48
C ASN A 90 -7.62 -16.12 -5.92
N PHE A 91 -7.41 -15.46 -4.79
CA PHE A 91 -6.13 -15.41 -4.08
C PHE A 91 -6.36 -15.75 -2.61
N SER A 92 -5.49 -16.55 -2.02
CA SER A 92 -5.51 -16.85 -0.58
C SER A 92 -4.13 -16.57 0.01
N GLY A 93 -4.09 -15.97 1.19
CA GLY A 93 -2.85 -15.57 1.83
C GLY A 93 -3.07 -14.90 3.18
N THR A 94 -1.98 -14.43 3.79
CA THR A 94 -2.05 -13.71 5.07
C THR A 94 -2.00 -12.21 4.82
N LEU A 95 -3.02 -11.48 5.29
CA LEU A 95 -3.03 -10.02 5.28
C LEU A 95 -1.93 -9.54 6.24
N THR A 96 -0.95 -8.80 5.73
CA THR A 96 0.27 -8.45 6.47
C THR A 96 0.17 -7.06 7.11
N GLU A 97 -0.27 -6.07 6.34
CA GLU A 97 -0.36 -4.66 6.75
C GLU A 97 -1.44 -3.94 5.92
N TYR A 98 -2.12 -2.96 6.51
CA TYR A 98 -3.03 -2.05 5.78
C TYR A 98 -2.30 -0.77 5.38
N THR A 99 -2.59 -0.24 4.19
CA THR A 99 -1.90 0.91 3.59
C THR A 99 -2.91 2.00 3.20
N ALA A 100 -2.53 3.27 3.42
CA ALA A 100 -3.18 4.43 2.84
C ALA A 100 -2.24 5.05 1.80
N GLY A 101 -2.67 5.10 0.54
CA GLY A 101 -1.93 5.69 -0.58
C GLY A 101 -2.41 7.09 -0.99
N ASN A 102 -3.28 7.71 -0.20
CA ASN A 102 -3.96 8.97 -0.51
C ASN A 102 -3.74 10.04 0.56
N ASP A 103 -3.96 11.30 0.19
CA ASP A 103 -3.71 12.51 0.97
C ASP A 103 -4.57 12.56 2.25
N GLU A 104 -5.80 12.03 2.20
CA GLU A 104 -6.73 11.95 3.35
C GLU A 104 -6.28 10.91 4.41
N GLN A 105 -5.18 10.17 4.16
CA GLN A 105 -4.64 9.07 4.97
C GLN A 105 -5.66 7.95 5.26
N VAL A 106 -6.66 7.79 4.39
CA VAL A 106 -7.70 6.75 4.46
C VAL A 106 -7.15 5.43 3.94
N TYR A 107 -7.38 4.33 4.64
CA TYR A 107 -6.96 3.01 4.18
C TYR A 107 -7.70 2.62 2.90
N ASP A 108 -6.95 2.39 1.83
CA ASP A 108 -7.45 2.03 0.48
C ASP A 108 -6.73 0.81 -0.11
N GLY A 109 -5.79 0.21 0.64
CA GLY A 109 -5.16 -1.05 0.26
C GLY A 109 -4.61 -1.84 1.43
N PHE A 110 -4.15 -3.06 1.16
CA PHE A 110 -3.40 -3.89 2.08
C PHE A 110 -2.41 -4.80 1.35
N THR A 111 -1.39 -5.24 2.08
CA THR A 111 -0.34 -6.12 1.61
C THR A 111 -0.70 -7.57 1.91
N LEU A 112 -0.97 -8.38 0.88
CA LEU A 112 -1.26 -9.82 1.03
C LEU A 112 0.00 -10.65 0.80
N LYS A 113 0.35 -11.54 1.74
CA LYS A 113 1.41 -12.53 1.56
C LYS A 113 0.81 -13.87 1.12
N THR A 114 1.03 -14.24 -0.14
CA THR A 114 0.60 -15.50 -0.74
C THR A 114 1.79 -16.47 -0.86
N SER A 115 1.52 -17.73 -1.23
CA SER A 115 2.57 -18.72 -1.55
C SER A 115 3.41 -18.35 -2.78
N ALA A 116 2.92 -17.46 -3.66
CA ALA A 116 3.64 -16.98 -4.84
C ALA A 116 4.47 -15.72 -4.57
N GLY A 117 4.24 -15.03 -3.44
CA GLY A 117 4.91 -13.78 -3.09
C GLY A 117 3.98 -12.78 -2.41
N THR A 118 4.50 -11.57 -2.22
CA THR A 118 3.76 -10.44 -1.63
C THR A 118 3.08 -9.62 -2.72
N GLU A 119 1.78 -9.37 -2.58
CA GLU A 119 0.94 -8.66 -3.56
C GLU A 119 0.13 -7.54 -2.91
N THR A 120 0.11 -6.36 -3.54
CA THR A 120 -0.62 -5.18 -3.05
C THR A 120 -2.05 -5.18 -3.58
N VAL A 121 -3.00 -5.24 -2.66
CA VAL A 121 -4.43 -5.27 -2.95
C VAL A 121 -5.03 -3.90 -2.67
N ARG A 122 -5.71 -3.29 -3.64
CA ARG A 122 -6.48 -2.05 -3.50
C ARG A 122 -7.95 -2.39 -3.27
N PHE A 123 -8.63 -1.62 -2.43
CA PHE A 123 -10.05 -1.79 -2.14
C PHE A 123 -10.78 -0.45 -2.07
N PRO A 124 -12.09 -0.38 -2.39
CA PRO A 124 -12.87 0.84 -2.23
C PRO A 124 -12.88 1.34 -0.78
N ARG A 125 -12.48 2.59 -0.56
CA ARG A 125 -12.22 3.19 0.76
C ARG A 125 -13.36 3.06 1.78
N HIS A 126 -14.62 2.98 1.33
CA HIS A 126 -15.80 2.77 2.20
C HIS A 126 -15.84 1.39 2.86
N LEU A 127 -15.10 0.40 2.34
CA LEU A 127 -14.97 -0.94 2.95
C LEU A 127 -13.97 -0.98 4.10
N GLY A 128 -13.17 0.08 4.33
CA GLY A 128 -12.08 0.06 5.31
C GLY A 128 -12.52 -0.39 6.70
N ARG A 129 -13.65 0.12 7.19
CA ARG A 129 -14.25 -0.25 8.48
C ARG A 129 -14.66 -1.72 8.54
N GLU A 130 -15.23 -2.25 7.47
CA GLU A 130 -15.76 -3.61 7.40
C GLU A 130 -14.62 -4.63 7.25
N LEU A 131 -13.65 -4.33 6.39
CA LEU A 131 -12.45 -5.15 6.20
C LEU A 131 -11.62 -5.25 7.47
N MET A 132 -11.43 -4.16 8.23
CA MET A 132 -10.70 -4.19 9.52
C MET A 132 -11.50 -4.79 10.68
N ALA A 133 -12.82 -4.95 10.54
CA ALA A 133 -13.65 -5.70 11.48
C ALA A 133 -13.61 -7.21 11.19
N ALA A 134 -13.67 -7.60 9.91
CA ALA A 134 -13.63 -9.00 9.47
C ALA A 134 -12.22 -9.61 9.48
N ALA A 135 -11.18 -8.82 9.18
CA ALA A 135 -9.79 -9.24 9.12
C ALA A 135 -8.86 -8.24 9.82
N LYS A 136 -7.81 -8.74 10.46
CA LYS A 136 -6.72 -7.93 11.04
C LYS A 136 -5.38 -8.30 10.41
N ALA A 137 -4.38 -7.44 10.54
CA ALA A 137 -2.99 -7.81 10.23
C ALA A 137 -2.62 -9.15 10.93
N GLY A 138 -2.03 -10.07 10.18
CA GLY A 138 -1.77 -11.46 10.60
C GLY A 138 -2.90 -12.47 10.26
N SER A 139 -4.08 -12.03 9.80
CA SER A 139 -5.21 -12.92 9.47
C SER A 139 -5.02 -13.61 8.12
N ASN A 140 -5.38 -14.89 8.03
CA ASN A 140 -5.52 -15.55 6.74
C ASN A 140 -6.85 -15.14 6.08
N VAL A 141 -6.80 -14.74 4.81
CA VAL A 141 -7.93 -14.26 4.03
C VAL A 141 -7.92 -14.90 2.64
N SER A 142 -9.11 -15.22 2.14
CA SER A 142 -9.34 -15.65 0.76
C SER A 142 -10.14 -14.57 0.06
N LEU A 143 -9.63 -14.04 -1.04
CA LEU A 143 -10.26 -12.95 -1.76
C LEU A 143 -10.42 -13.26 -3.25
N THR A 144 -11.34 -12.53 -3.87
CA THR A 144 -11.56 -12.53 -5.31
C THR A 144 -11.32 -11.11 -5.80
N GLY A 145 -10.53 -10.96 -6.85
CA GLY A 145 -10.18 -9.65 -7.41
C GLY A 145 -9.67 -9.75 -8.83
N PHE A 146 -9.55 -8.60 -9.50
CA PHE A 146 -8.95 -8.52 -10.83
C PHE A 146 -7.67 -7.69 -10.75
N ARG A 147 -6.62 -8.09 -11.48
CA ARG A 147 -5.45 -7.22 -11.64
C ARG A 147 -5.80 -6.14 -12.66
N ASP A 148 -5.56 -4.90 -12.28
CA ASP A 148 -5.36 -3.83 -13.24
C ASP A 148 -3.87 -3.47 -13.31
N THR A 149 -3.51 -2.72 -14.35
CA THR A 149 -2.19 -2.14 -14.51
C THR A 149 -2.39 -0.69 -14.91
N ASP A 150 -1.96 0.23 -14.05
CA ASP A 150 -2.01 1.67 -14.29
C ASP A 150 -1.33 2.02 -15.64
N PRO A 151 -1.68 3.14 -16.29
CA PRO A 151 -0.93 3.63 -17.47
C PRO A 151 0.56 3.87 -17.18
N GLU A 152 0.93 3.98 -15.90
CA GLU A 152 2.31 4.07 -15.38
C GLU A 152 2.98 2.70 -15.18
N GLY A 153 2.40 1.61 -15.67
CA GLY A 153 2.96 0.25 -15.67
C GLY A 153 2.91 -0.49 -14.33
N ARG A 154 2.39 0.12 -13.26
CA ARG A 154 2.22 -0.52 -11.95
C ARG A 154 1.01 -1.44 -11.97
N SER A 155 1.17 -2.69 -11.56
CA SER A 155 0.04 -3.62 -11.41
C SER A 155 -0.49 -3.62 -9.98
N ALA A 156 -1.80 -3.53 -9.82
CA ALA A 156 -2.50 -3.55 -8.54
C ALA A 156 -3.67 -4.53 -8.60
N LEU A 157 -3.90 -5.28 -7.51
CA LEU A 157 -5.03 -6.20 -7.43
C LEU A 157 -6.25 -5.48 -6.84
N HIS A 158 -7.29 -5.26 -7.64
CA HIS A 158 -8.53 -4.65 -7.19
C HIS A 158 -9.44 -5.69 -6.53
N LEU A 159 -9.82 -5.45 -5.28
CA LEU A 159 -10.70 -6.30 -4.50
C LEU A 159 -12.14 -6.26 -5.03
N VAL A 160 -12.73 -7.44 -5.27
CA VAL A 160 -14.17 -7.62 -5.55
C VAL A 160 -14.90 -8.26 -4.37
N SER A 161 -14.26 -9.20 -3.66
CA SER A 161 -14.80 -9.86 -2.47
C SER A 161 -13.68 -10.38 -1.57
N LEU A 162 -13.82 -10.28 -0.25
CA LEU A 162 -12.90 -10.85 0.73
C LEU A 162 -13.66 -11.71 1.73
N THR A 163 -13.17 -12.91 1.99
CA THR A 163 -13.67 -13.82 3.01
C THR A 163 -12.59 -14.09 4.06
N ALA A 164 -12.92 -13.83 5.34
CA ALA A 164 -12.04 -13.98 6.48
C ALA A 164 -12.81 -14.54 7.68
N GLY A 165 -12.34 -15.63 8.29
CA GLY A 165 -12.96 -16.21 9.49
C GLY A 165 -14.44 -16.58 9.37
N GLY A 166 -14.96 -16.80 8.14
CA GLY A 166 -16.38 -17.04 7.87
C GLY A 166 -17.22 -15.78 7.56
N GLN A 167 -16.68 -14.58 7.77
CA GLN A 167 -17.30 -13.33 7.30
C GLN A 167 -16.90 -13.08 5.84
N THR A 168 -17.83 -12.57 5.01
CA THR A 168 -17.54 -12.18 3.62
C THR A 168 -17.95 -10.73 3.38
N VAL A 169 -16.97 -9.91 3.02
CA VAL A 169 -17.09 -8.48 2.69
C VAL A 169 -17.01 -8.32 1.18
N GLN A 170 -18.05 -7.80 0.55
CA GLN A 170 -18.08 -7.58 -0.91
C GLN A 170 -17.82 -6.12 -1.26
N ALA A 171 -17.07 -5.89 -2.34
CA ALA A 171 -16.81 -4.56 -2.90
C ALA A 171 -17.99 -4.05 -3.75
N THR A 172 -19.18 -4.16 -3.19
CA THR A 172 -20.41 -3.57 -3.73
C THR A 172 -20.28 -2.05 -3.69
N LEU A 173 -20.91 -1.38 -4.67
CA LEU A 173 -21.09 0.07 -4.64
C LEU A 173 -21.69 0.50 -3.28
N PRO A 174 -21.24 1.61 -2.68
CA PRO A 174 -21.84 2.07 -1.44
C PRO A 174 -23.34 2.31 -1.67
N PRO A 175 -24.22 2.01 -0.68
CA PRO A 175 -25.65 2.28 -0.80
C PRO A 175 -25.88 3.74 -1.20
N PRO A 176 -26.90 4.04 -2.03
CA PRO A 176 -27.23 5.42 -2.34
C PRO A 176 -27.45 6.18 -1.03
N PRO A 177 -26.84 7.37 -0.85
CA PRO A 177 -26.92 8.07 0.42
C PRO A 177 -28.38 8.31 0.80
N PRO A 178 -28.79 8.05 2.06
CA PRO A 178 -30.16 8.34 2.48
C PRO A 178 -30.44 9.84 2.24
N PRO A 179 -31.67 10.21 1.86
CA PRO A 179 -31.99 11.57 1.44
C PRO A 179 -31.62 12.57 2.55
N THR A 180 -30.52 13.28 2.34
CA THR A 180 -29.94 14.14 3.36
C THR A 180 -30.82 15.36 3.56
N THR A 181 -31.43 15.47 4.74
CA THR A 181 -31.73 16.78 5.31
C THR A 181 -30.46 17.63 5.22
N PRO A 182 -30.52 18.90 4.77
CA PRO A 182 -29.34 19.75 4.64
C PRO A 182 -28.65 19.91 6.00
N ARG A 183 -27.60 19.12 6.23
CA ARG A 183 -26.81 19.19 7.46
C ARG A 183 -25.98 20.45 7.36
N THR A 184 -26.32 21.45 8.16
CA THR A 184 -25.62 22.74 8.23
C THR A 184 -24.10 22.49 8.29
N PRO A 185 -23.30 23.12 7.42
CA PRO A 185 -21.85 22.99 7.49
C PRO A 185 -21.35 23.33 8.89
N GLU A 186 -20.63 22.39 9.52
CA GLU A 186 -20.14 22.59 10.88
C GLU A 186 -18.94 23.54 10.83
N ALA A 187 -19.18 24.80 11.17
CA ALA A 187 -18.16 25.83 11.18
C ALA A 187 -17.11 25.50 12.27
N ALA A 188 -15.89 25.23 11.84
CA ALA A 188 -14.78 24.86 12.70
C ALA A 188 -13.54 25.72 12.39
N SER A 189 -12.68 25.86 13.40
CA SER A 189 -11.35 26.46 13.23
C SER A 189 -10.28 25.47 13.66
N ALA A 190 -9.10 25.58 13.03
CA ALA A 190 -7.93 24.79 13.34
C ALA A 190 -6.69 25.69 13.32
N GLN A 191 -5.79 25.50 14.28
CA GLN A 191 -4.57 26.27 14.43
C GLN A 191 -3.41 25.31 14.71
N GLY A 192 -2.30 25.45 14.00
CA GLY A 192 -1.18 24.52 14.13
C GLY A 192 0.00 24.90 13.25
N THR A 193 0.95 23.98 13.11
CA THR A 193 2.11 24.13 12.24
C THR A 193 1.95 23.25 11.01
N ILE A 194 2.27 23.78 9.82
CA ILE A 194 2.23 23.03 8.56
C ILE A 194 3.26 21.89 8.64
N SER A 195 2.77 20.64 8.61
CA SER A 195 3.60 19.43 8.63
C SER A 195 3.86 18.88 7.23
N ARG A 196 2.95 19.11 6.29
CA ARG A 196 3.12 18.83 4.86
C ARG A 196 2.22 19.76 4.02
N LEU A 197 2.64 20.01 2.79
CA LEU A 197 1.82 20.57 1.71
C LEU A 197 1.52 19.41 0.75
N ASP A 198 0.24 19.13 0.51
CA ASP A 198 -0.21 18.06 -0.39
C ASP A 198 -0.71 18.67 -1.71
N ALA A 199 -0.24 18.10 -2.81
CA ALA A 199 -0.33 18.70 -4.15
C ALA A 199 -0.98 17.75 -5.15
N ASP A 200 -1.83 18.28 -6.02
CA ASP A 200 -2.42 17.53 -7.12
C ASP A 200 -1.32 17.01 -8.09
N PRO A 201 -1.62 16.00 -8.92
CA PRO A 201 -0.71 15.53 -9.98
C PRO A 201 -0.20 16.61 -10.95
N GLN A 202 -0.84 17.79 -11.03
CA GLN A 202 -0.31 18.95 -11.76
C GLN A 202 0.77 19.76 -11.00
N GLY A 203 1.22 19.29 -9.84
CA GLY A 203 2.26 19.94 -9.01
C GLY A 203 1.79 21.18 -8.24
N ARG A 204 0.49 21.51 -8.26
CA ARG A 204 -0.09 22.61 -7.49
C ARG A 204 -0.48 22.12 -6.11
N THR A 205 -0.09 22.82 -5.05
CA THR A 205 -0.61 22.56 -3.70
C THR A 205 -2.12 22.80 -3.68
N ARG A 206 -2.87 21.97 -2.94
CA ARG A 206 -4.34 22.05 -2.80
C ARG A 206 -4.81 21.76 -1.39
N ALA A 207 -4.01 21.03 -0.63
CA ALA A 207 -4.28 20.68 0.75
C ALA A 207 -3.05 20.93 1.63
N VAL A 208 -3.26 21.26 2.89
CA VAL A 208 -2.20 21.56 3.86
C VAL A 208 -2.44 20.77 5.13
N LEU A 209 -1.57 19.81 5.41
CA LEU A 209 -1.65 18.95 6.59
C LEU A 209 -0.94 19.61 7.78
N LEU A 210 -1.71 19.95 8.81
CA LEU A 210 -1.20 20.42 10.10
C LEU A 210 -0.66 19.25 10.93
N ASN A 211 0.25 19.54 11.87
CA ASN A 211 0.84 18.54 12.77
C ASN A 211 -0.23 17.77 13.58
N ASP A 212 -1.32 18.43 13.95
CA ASP A 212 -2.50 17.90 14.64
C ASP A 212 -3.37 16.94 13.77
N GLY A 213 -2.97 16.66 12.53
CA GLY A 213 -3.72 15.80 11.60
C GLY A 213 -4.90 16.48 10.92
N THR A 214 -5.03 17.81 11.01
CA THR A 214 -6.05 18.54 10.25
C THR A 214 -5.55 18.89 8.85
N ILE A 215 -6.31 18.51 7.83
CA ILE A 215 -6.10 18.87 6.43
C ILE A 215 -6.93 20.11 6.12
N LEU A 216 -6.25 21.22 5.82
CA LEU A 216 -6.88 22.43 5.29
C LEU A 216 -6.97 22.31 3.77
N HIS A 217 -8.19 22.19 3.24
CA HIS A 217 -8.45 22.21 1.81
C HIS A 217 -8.57 23.67 1.35
N LEU A 218 -7.80 24.03 0.31
CA LEU A 218 -7.69 25.41 -0.20
C LEU A 218 -8.14 25.47 -1.68
N PRO A 219 -8.91 26.50 -2.10
CA PRO A 219 -9.12 26.84 -3.50
C PRO A 219 -7.79 27.14 -4.21
N PRO A 220 -7.59 26.71 -5.47
CA PRO A 220 -6.30 26.90 -6.17
C PRO A 220 -5.81 28.34 -6.23
N ALA A 221 -6.71 29.31 -6.47
CA ALA A 221 -6.37 30.73 -6.54
C ALA A 221 -5.79 31.27 -5.21
N ALA A 222 -6.32 30.81 -4.07
CA ALA A 222 -5.80 31.20 -2.76
C ALA A 222 -4.45 30.55 -2.45
N VAL A 223 -4.21 29.32 -2.93
CA VAL A 223 -2.88 28.71 -2.84
C VAL A 223 -1.87 29.48 -3.68
N GLU A 224 -2.20 29.82 -4.92
CA GLU A 224 -1.30 30.57 -5.81
C GLU A 224 -0.93 31.95 -5.25
N GLN A 225 -1.86 32.64 -4.58
CA GLN A 225 -1.60 33.90 -3.87
C GLN A 225 -0.80 33.74 -2.57
N LEU A 226 -0.81 32.56 -1.93
CA LEU A 226 -0.19 32.32 -0.63
C LEU A 226 1.02 31.38 -0.69
N ALA A 227 1.42 30.91 -1.86
CA ALA A 227 2.48 29.91 -2.05
C ALA A 227 3.83 30.33 -1.43
N GLU A 228 4.17 31.62 -1.45
CA GLU A 228 5.39 32.15 -0.83
C GLU A 228 5.38 32.07 0.71
N LYS A 229 4.19 32.00 1.32
CA LYS A 229 3.97 31.92 2.78
C LYS A 229 3.65 30.50 3.25
N LEU A 230 3.00 29.70 2.42
CA LEU A 230 2.63 28.30 2.69
C LEU A 230 3.87 27.39 2.61
N LYS A 231 4.67 27.39 3.68
CA LYS A 231 5.89 26.59 3.84
C LYS A 231 5.74 25.60 4.99
N VAL A 232 6.35 24.41 4.86
CA VAL A 232 6.44 23.44 5.95
C VAL A 232 7.18 24.08 7.13
N GLY A 233 6.65 23.94 8.34
CA GLY A 233 7.13 24.63 9.54
C GLY A 233 6.50 26.01 9.80
N ALA A 234 5.77 26.60 8.85
CA ALA A 234 5.03 27.84 9.11
C ALA A 234 3.83 27.59 10.04
N ARG A 235 3.50 28.59 10.88
CA ARG A 235 2.35 28.53 11.78
C ARG A 235 1.13 29.14 11.08
N VAL A 236 0.03 28.39 11.07
CA VAL A 236 -1.21 28.74 10.37
C VAL A 236 -2.41 28.62 11.32
N ALA A 237 -3.35 29.53 11.19
CA ALA A 237 -4.71 29.37 11.70
C ALA A 237 -5.68 29.42 10.51
N ALA A 238 -6.76 28.65 10.56
CA ALA A 238 -7.76 28.62 9.49
C ALA A 238 -9.15 28.34 10.05
N THR A 239 -10.17 28.88 9.38
CA THR A 239 -11.58 28.72 9.74
C THR A 239 -12.40 28.43 8.49
N GLY A 240 -13.39 27.55 8.62
CA GLY A 240 -14.30 27.21 7.52
C GLY A 240 -15.15 25.98 7.86
N ASP A 241 -15.55 25.21 6.85
CA ASP A 241 -16.52 24.13 6.99
C ASP A 241 -15.83 22.78 7.24
N LEU A 242 -16.18 22.08 8.32
CA LEU A 242 -15.76 20.70 8.51
C LEU A 242 -16.47 19.80 7.49
N ARG A 243 -15.70 19.12 6.65
CA ARG A 243 -16.20 18.10 5.73
C ARG A 243 -16.54 16.84 6.55
N PRO A 244 -17.79 16.35 6.53
CA PRO A 244 -18.11 15.07 7.14
C PRO A 244 -17.36 13.94 6.42
N ARG A 245 -16.67 13.08 7.18
CA ARG A 245 -16.08 11.84 6.63
C ARG A 245 -17.21 10.93 6.13
N PRO A 246 -17.14 10.38 4.90
CA PRO A 246 -18.09 9.36 4.43
C PRO A 246 -18.08 8.12 5.32
N GLU A 247 -19.24 7.50 5.51
CA GLU A 247 -19.32 6.34 6.42
C GLU A 247 -18.58 5.13 5.84
N GLY A 248 -17.96 4.34 6.73
CA GLY A 248 -17.16 3.16 6.37
C GLY A 248 -15.68 3.46 6.09
N GLU A 249 -15.32 4.70 5.80
CA GLU A 249 -13.92 5.12 5.67
C GLU A 249 -13.20 5.13 7.02
N VAL A 250 -11.97 4.58 7.06
CA VAL A 250 -11.09 4.58 8.23
C VAL A 250 -9.73 5.13 7.80
N ALA A 251 -9.19 6.05 8.59
CA ALA A 251 -7.87 6.64 8.36
C ALA A 251 -6.85 6.17 9.41
N ILE A 252 -5.56 6.20 9.07
CA ILE A 252 -4.44 5.83 9.96
C ILE A 252 -4.47 6.67 11.26
N ARG A 253 -4.97 7.90 11.17
CA ARG A 253 -5.09 8.88 12.26
C ARG A 253 -6.47 9.54 12.21
N PRO A 254 -6.95 10.19 13.29
CA PRO A 254 -8.20 10.95 13.30
C PRO A 254 -8.09 12.26 12.49
N VAL A 255 -7.93 12.14 11.17
CA VAL A 255 -7.83 13.26 10.24
C VAL A 255 -9.13 14.04 10.21
N ARG A 256 -9.04 15.38 10.24
CA ARG A 256 -10.15 16.32 10.01
C ARG A 256 -9.91 17.05 8.69
N VAL A 257 -10.91 17.11 7.81
CA VAL A 257 -10.79 17.85 6.54
C VAL A 257 -11.62 19.14 6.64
N LEU A 258 -10.97 20.30 6.62
CA LEU A 258 -11.61 21.60 6.72
C LEU A 258 -11.58 22.28 5.35
N ARG A 259 -12.75 22.67 4.81
CA ARG A 259 -12.80 23.57 3.64
C ARG A 259 -12.54 24.99 4.13
N THR A 260 -11.37 25.52 3.82
CA THR A 260 -10.93 26.82 4.33
C THR A 260 -11.73 27.96 3.71
N GLN A 261 -12.30 28.83 4.56
CA GLN A 261 -12.93 30.11 4.15
C GLN A 261 -12.06 31.31 4.52
N THR A 262 -11.30 31.22 5.62
CA THR A 262 -10.25 32.21 5.97
C THR A 262 -9.01 31.50 6.48
N ILE A 263 -7.85 32.09 6.21
CA ILE A 263 -6.54 31.60 6.64
C ILE A 263 -5.71 32.76 7.18
N THR A 264 -5.08 32.56 8.33
CA THR A 264 -4.20 33.55 8.97
C THR A 264 -2.77 33.01 8.97
N LEU A 265 -1.88 33.76 8.33
CA LEU A 265 -0.45 33.47 8.18
C LEU A 265 0.35 34.70 8.65
N ASP A 266 1.35 34.48 9.50
CA ASP A 266 2.18 35.55 10.09
C ASP A 266 1.37 36.65 10.82
N GLY A 267 0.17 36.31 11.30
CA GLY A 267 -0.79 37.25 11.92
C GLY A 267 -1.71 38.00 10.96
N VAL A 268 -1.50 37.89 9.63
CA VAL A 268 -2.37 38.49 8.61
C VAL A 268 -3.45 37.50 8.19
N GLN A 269 -4.72 37.89 8.31
CA GLN A 269 -5.87 37.08 7.86
C GLN A 269 -6.23 37.37 6.41
N PHE A 270 -6.40 36.31 5.63
CA PHE A 270 -6.79 36.32 4.22
C PHE A 270 -8.15 35.62 4.05
N LEU A 271 -9.01 36.18 3.20
CA LEU A 271 -10.26 35.55 2.77
C LEU A 271 -9.98 34.59 1.61
N VAL A 272 -10.58 33.41 1.67
CA VAL A 272 -10.32 32.27 0.79
C VAL A 272 -11.63 31.82 0.16
N ARG A 273 -11.74 31.94 -1.17
CA ARG A 273 -12.97 31.65 -1.94
C ARG A 273 -12.66 31.03 -3.30
#